data_AF-A0A392MLF3-F1
#
_entry.id   AF-A0A392MLF3-F1
#
_cell.length_a   1.000
_cell.length_b   1.000
_cell.length_c   1.000
_cell.angle_alpha   90.00
_cell.angle_beta   90.00
_cell.angle_gamma   90.00
#
_symmetry.space_group_name_H-M   'P 1'
#
loop_
_entity.id
_entity.type
_entity.pdbx_description
1 polymer ?
#
loop_
_entity_poly.entity_id
_entity_poly.type
_entity_poly.pdbx_seq_one_letter_code
_entity_poly.pdbx_strand_id
1 'polypeptide(L)'
;IAVYLTFATNTAAFQAAIFALNGSEAFQWMKICNKFTRFCEQIAVALLCGYVAPILMTMISAISAYKVFRMYSSKRFLHLKGK
;
A
#
# COMPACT_ATOMS: atom_id res chain seq x y z
N ILE A 1 -6.46 6.44 12.44
CA ILE A 1 -6.07 5.16 13.06
C ILE A 1 -6.23 3.98 12.08
N ALA A 2 -7.41 3.72 11.51
CA ALA A 2 -7.66 2.53 10.67
C ALA A 2 -6.72 2.36 9.45
N VAL A 3 -6.41 3.44 8.72
CA VAL A 3 -5.51 3.38 7.54
C VAL A 3 -4.08 2.98 7.94
N TYR A 4 -3.56 3.56 9.01
CA TYR A 4 -2.21 3.24 9.51
C TYR A 4 -2.12 1.81 10.03
N LEU A 5 -3.14 1.34 10.74
CA LEU A 5 -3.19 -0.04 11.23
C LEU A 5 -3.27 -1.03 10.08
N THR A 6 -4.17 -0.83 9.12
CA THR A 6 -4.31 -1.73 7.96
C THR A 6 -3.03 -1.80 7.13
N PHE A 7 -2.37 -0.65 6.89
CA PHE A 7 -1.09 -0.62 6.20
C PHE A 7 0.03 -1.35 6.98
N ALA A 8 0.11 -1.12 8.30
CA ALA A 8 1.09 -1.79 9.16
C ALA A 8 0.86 -3.32 9.18
N THR A 9 -0.39 -3.76 9.34
CA THR A 9 -0.74 -5.19 9.32
C THR A 9 -0.46 -5.82 7.97
N ASN A 10 -0.77 -5.15 6.85
CA ASN A 10 -0.47 -5.64 5.51
C ASN A 10 1.05 -5.79 5.30
N THR A 11 1.83 -4.83 5.82
CA THR A 11 3.30 -4.85 5.73
C THR A 11 3.92 -5.94 6.60
N ALA A 12 3.41 -6.13 7.82
CA ALA A 12 3.83 -7.23 8.68
C ALA A 12 3.50 -8.59 8.06
N ALA A 13 2.29 -8.74 7.50
CA ALA A 13 1.88 -9.95 6.79
C ALA A 13 2.73 -10.20 5.54
N PHE A 14 3.08 -9.17 4.79
CA PHE A 14 3.98 -9.27 3.65
C PHE A 14 5.37 -9.76 4.06
N GLN A 15 5.94 -9.20 5.13
CA GLN A 15 7.22 -9.65 5.65
C GLN A 15 7.17 -11.13 6.09
N ALA A 16 6.11 -11.53 6.79
CA ALA A 16 5.89 -12.94 7.15
C ALA A 16 5.77 -13.85 5.91
N ALA A 17 5.10 -13.38 4.85
CA ALA A 17 4.98 -14.12 3.60
C ALA A 17 6.35 -14.32 2.91
N ILE A 18 7.26 -13.35 2.98
CA ILE A 18 8.63 -13.51 2.48
C ILE A 18 9.38 -14.61 3.22
N PHE A 19 9.23 -14.71 4.55
CA PHE A 19 9.79 -15.84 5.31
C PHE A 19 9.16 -17.18 4.92
N ALA A 20 7.86 -17.21 4.64
CA ALA A 20 7.17 -18.42 4.17
C ALA A 20 7.63 -18.89 2.77
N LEU A 21 8.04 -17.94 1.90
CA LEU A 21 8.55 -18.21 0.55
C LEU A 21 10.02 -18.63 0.56
N ASN A 22 10.88 -17.88 1.24
CA ASN A 22 12.32 -18.09 1.21
C ASN A 22 12.81 -19.11 2.24
N GLY A 23 12.10 -19.27 3.36
CA GLY A 23 12.63 -19.97 4.53
C GLY A 23 13.81 -19.22 5.16
N SER A 24 14.26 -19.68 6.32
CA SER A 24 15.48 -19.17 6.96
C SER A 24 16.12 -20.26 7.80
N GLU A 25 17.33 -20.67 7.41
CA GLU A 25 18.10 -21.69 8.15
C GLU A 25 18.50 -21.20 9.55
N ALA A 26 18.76 -19.90 9.71
CA ALA A 26 19.08 -19.28 10.99
C ALA A 26 17.94 -19.39 12.03
N PHE A 27 16.69 -19.48 11.56
CA PHE A 27 15.51 -19.68 12.40
C PHE A 27 14.96 -21.11 12.34
N GLN A 28 15.68 -22.03 11.69
CA GLN A 28 15.19 -23.37 11.35
C GLN A 28 13.81 -23.37 10.64
N TRP A 29 13.52 -22.29 9.91
CA TRP A 29 12.23 -22.10 9.26
C TRP A 29 12.25 -22.66 7.84
N MET A 30 11.41 -23.65 7.59
CA MET A 30 11.29 -24.31 6.29
C MET A 30 10.35 -23.54 5.35
N LYS A 31 10.57 -23.65 4.03
CA LYS A 31 9.71 -23.05 3.00
C LYS A 31 8.31 -23.69 3.03
N ILE A 32 7.31 -22.94 3.50
CA ILE A 32 5.92 -23.39 3.59
C ILE A 32 5.25 -23.37 2.22
N CYS A 33 5.58 -22.37 1.39
CA CYS A 33 4.96 -22.20 0.08
C CYS A 33 5.31 -23.31 -0.93
N ASN A 34 6.29 -24.17 -0.62
CA ASN A 34 6.56 -25.36 -1.43
C ASN A 34 5.47 -26.43 -1.28
N LYS A 35 4.80 -26.48 -0.12
CA LYS A 35 3.72 -27.45 0.14
C LYS A 35 2.34 -26.87 -0.14
N PHE A 36 2.12 -25.58 0.15
CA PHE A 36 0.82 -24.91 0.05
C PHE A 36 0.83 -23.80 -1.02
N THR A 37 1.22 -24.15 -2.24
CA THR A 37 1.40 -23.21 -3.36
C THR A 37 0.14 -22.37 -3.64
N ARG A 38 -1.03 -23.01 -3.76
CA ARG A 38 -2.31 -22.31 -4.03
C ARG A 38 -2.65 -21.25 -2.99
N PHE A 39 -2.42 -21.55 -1.72
CA PHE A 39 -2.67 -20.60 -0.63
C PHE A 39 -1.71 -19.41 -0.70
N CYS A 40 -0.43 -19.68 -0.97
CA CYS A 40 0.58 -18.63 -1.11
C CYS A 40 0.28 -17.70 -2.30
N GLU A 41 -0.18 -18.24 -3.43
CA GLU A 41 -0.59 -17.41 -4.58
C GLU A 41 -1.78 -16.52 -4.23
N GLN A 42 -2.81 -17.06 -3.57
CA GLN A 42 -4.00 -16.29 -3.17
C GLN A 42 -3.65 -15.16 -2.20
N ILE A 43 -2.83 -15.44 -1.17
CA ILE A 43 -2.38 -14.40 -0.23
C ILE A 43 -1.49 -13.37 -0.91
N ALA A 44 -0.58 -13.79 -1.80
CA ALA A 44 0.29 -12.86 -2.50
C ALA A 44 -0.53 -11.83 -3.31
N VAL A 45 -1.56 -12.30 -4.03
CA VAL A 45 -2.48 -11.42 -4.75
C VAL A 45 -3.26 -10.52 -3.79
N ALA A 46 -3.75 -11.04 -2.67
CA ALA A 46 -4.48 -10.25 -1.67
C ALA A 46 -3.61 -9.12 -1.09
N LEU A 47 -2.37 -9.40 -0.72
CA LEU A 47 -1.42 -8.41 -0.19
C LEU A 47 -1.09 -7.34 -1.22
N LEU A 48 -0.88 -7.73 -2.49
CA LEU A 48 -0.66 -6.79 -3.60
C LEU A 48 -1.86 -5.87 -3.81
N CYS A 49 -3.08 -6.41 -3.82
CA CYS A 49 -4.31 -5.62 -3.88
C CYS A 49 -4.41 -4.62 -2.72
N GLY A 50 -3.97 -5.02 -1.53
CA GLY A 50 -3.91 -4.15 -0.34
C GLY A 50 -3.02 -2.91 -0.51
N TYR A 51 -2.00 -2.97 -1.38
CA TYR A 51 -1.16 -1.82 -1.75
C TYR A 51 -1.69 -1.05 -2.95
N VAL A 52 -2.25 -1.73 -3.96
CA VAL A 52 -2.75 -1.09 -5.18
C VAL A 52 -3.92 -0.16 -4.89
N ALA A 53 -4.87 -0.59 -4.05
CA ALA A 53 -6.06 0.20 -3.72
C ALA A 53 -5.73 1.60 -3.14
N PRO A 54 -4.90 1.75 -2.09
CA PRO A 54 -4.57 3.07 -1.54
C PRO A 54 -3.75 3.92 -2.53
N ILE A 55 -2.86 3.32 -3.33
CA ILE A 55 -2.10 4.06 -4.36
C ILE A 55 -3.04 4.69 -5.39
N LEU A 56 -3.99 3.91 -5.91
CA LEU A 56 -5.00 4.41 -6.85
C LEU A 56 -5.83 5.53 -6.23
N MET A 57 -6.26 5.36 -4.97
CA MET A 57 -7.00 6.38 -4.23
C MET A 57 -6.21 7.68 -4.11
N THR A 58 -4.92 7.61 -3.77
CA THR A 58 -4.02 8.77 -3.71
C THR A 58 -3.88 9.44 -5.07
N MET A 59 -3.71 8.67 -6.15
CA MET A 59 -3.60 9.23 -7.52
C MET A 59 -4.87 9.96 -7.94
N ILE A 60 -6.04 9.35 -7.73
CA ILE A 60 -7.34 9.97 -8.07
C ILE A 60 -7.56 11.24 -7.24
N SER A 61 -7.20 11.20 -5.95
CA SER A 61 -7.30 12.36 -5.06
C SER A 61 -6.37 13.50 -5.50
N ALA A 62 -5.13 13.19 -5.88
CA ALA A 62 -4.17 14.17 -6.38
C ALA A 62 -4.60 14.79 -7.71
N ILE A 63 -5.12 13.99 -8.65
CA ILE A 63 -5.66 14.50 -9.92
C ILE A 63 -6.86 15.41 -9.66
N SER A 64 -7.74 15.04 -8.73
CA SER A 64 -8.92 15.83 -8.38
C SER A 64 -8.53 17.17 -7.76
N ALA A 65 -7.61 17.15 -6.79
CA ALA A 65 -7.06 18.36 -6.19
C ALA A 65 -6.37 19.24 -7.23
N TYR A 66 -5.54 18.65 -8.11
CA TYR A 66 -4.86 19.37 -9.18
C TYR A 66 -5.84 20.06 -10.14
N LYS A 67 -6.91 19.37 -10.55
CA LYS A 67 -7.93 19.95 -11.42
C LYS A 67 -8.63 21.13 -10.75
N VAL A 68 -9.00 21.01 -9.47
CA VAL A 68 -9.63 22.10 -8.69
C VAL A 68 -8.68 23.29 -8.57
N PHE A 69 -7.43 23.06 -8.16
CA PHE A 69 -6.45 24.14 -8.03
C PHE A 69 -6.14 24.80 -9.37
N ARG A 70 -6.02 24.04 -10.47
CA ARG A 70 -5.82 24.60 -11.80
C ARG A 70 -7.01 25.47 -12.25
N MET A 71 -8.25 25.03 -12.01
CA MET A 71 -9.44 25.74 -12.48
C MET A 71 -9.73 27.01 -11.67
N TYR A 72 -9.45 27.00 -10.36
CA TYR A 72 -9.65 28.15 -9.46
C TYR A 72 -8.39 29.03 -9.33
N SER A 73 -7.27 28.67 -9.96
CA SER A 73 -6.04 29.46 -10.07
C SER A 73 -6.17 30.60 -11.10
N SER A 74 -7.26 31.36 -11.02
CA SER A 74 -7.37 32.68 -11.64
C SER A 74 -7.55 33.71 -10.52
N LYS A 75 -6.39 34.26 -10.10
CA LYS A 75 -6.19 35.50 -9.31
C LYS A 75 -6.40 35.52 -7.79
N ARG A 76 -6.93 34.49 -7.10
CA ARG A 76 -7.18 34.56 -5.63
C ARG A 76 -6.56 33.47 -4.75
N PHE A 77 -5.71 32.58 -5.26
CA PHE A 77 -5.06 31.57 -4.39
C PHE A 77 -3.73 32.07 -3.77
N LEU A 78 -3.07 33.04 -4.41
CA LEU A 78 -1.80 33.62 -3.95
C LEU A 78 -1.95 34.69 -2.85
N HIS A 79 -3.17 35.03 -2.41
CA HIS A 79 -3.43 36.02 -1.35
C HIS A 79 -3.56 35.40 0.05
N LEU A 80 -3.21 34.12 0.20
CA LEU A 80 -3.10 33.44 1.51
C LEU A 80 -1.69 33.55 2.12
N LYS A 81 -0.77 34.31 1.48
CA LYS A 81 0.49 34.78 2.08
C LYS A 81 0.43 36.30 2.22
N GLY A 82 -0.44 36.76 3.12
CA GLY A 82 -0.73 38.19 3.24
C GLY A 82 -1.43 38.59 4.53
N LYS A 83 -0.95 38.10 5.67
CA LYS A 83 -0.77 38.78 6.97
C LYS A 83 -0.48 37.74 8.05
#